data_AF-A0AAQ1P4Y1-F1
#
_entry.id   AF-A0AAQ1P4Y1-F1
#
_cell.length_a   1.000
_cell.length_b   1.000
_cell.length_c   1.000
_cell.angle_alpha   90.00
_cell.angle_beta   90.00
_cell.angle_gamma   90.00
#
_symmetry.space_group_name_H-M   'P 1'
#
loop_
_entity.id
_entity.type
_entity.pdbx_description
1 polymer ?
#
loop_
_entity_poly.entity_id
_entity_poly.type
_entity_poly.pdbx_seq_one_letter_code
_entity_poly.pdbx_strand_id
1 'polypeptide(L)'
;MTQSQYRPGPDANGLFGSFGGRYVAETLMPLVLDLAREYEAAKADPKFLEELAYFQRDYIGRPNPLYFAERLTEHCGGAKFFFKREELNHTGAHKVNNCIGQVLLAKRMGKKRLIAETGAGMHGVATATVAARFGLPCVIYMGATDIERQQANVFRMKLLGAEIVPVTAGTGTLKDAMNEALRDWVTNVEDTFYLIGTVAGPHPYPAMVRDFQSIIGKETRAQLQEKEGRLPDSLVACVGGGSNAMGLFHEFLEEPSVQI
;
A
#
# COMPACT_ATOMS: atom_id res chain seq x y z
N MET A 1 -26.79 16.08 -15.35
CA MET A 1 -25.43 15.50 -15.34
C MET A 1 -24.88 15.71 -13.95
N THR A 2 -25.03 14.73 -13.06
CA THR A 2 -24.40 14.77 -11.74
C THR A 2 -22.91 14.68 -11.96
N GLN A 3 -22.18 15.77 -11.70
CA GLN A 3 -20.72 15.73 -11.59
C GLN A 3 -20.38 14.62 -10.61
N SER A 4 -19.51 13.69 -11.02
CA SER A 4 -18.93 12.70 -10.10
C SER A 4 -18.44 13.45 -8.86
N GLN A 5 -19.03 13.12 -7.70
CA GLN A 5 -18.74 13.79 -6.43
C GLN A 5 -17.29 13.49 -5.97
N TYR A 6 -16.65 12.51 -6.61
CA TYR A 6 -15.30 12.04 -6.33
C TYR A 6 -14.41 12.31 -7.54
N ARG A 7 -13.40 13.19 -7.41
CA ARG A 7 -12.33 13.24 -8.41
C ARG A 7 -11.53 11.92 -8.34
N PRO A 8 -11.31 11.20 -9.45
CA PRO A 8 -10.57 9.94 -9.44
C PRO A 8 -9.09 10.13 -9.08
N GLY A 9 -8.57 11.35 -9.21
CA GLY A 9 -7.18 11.70 -8.91
C GLY A 9 -7.02 13.05 -8.21
N PRO A 10 -5.83 13.33 -7.67
CA PRO A 10 -5.52 14.62 -7.10
C PRO A 10 -5.38 15.69 -8.19
N ASP A 11 -5.42 16.96 -7.79
CA ASP A 11 -5.00 18.06 -8.66
C ASP A 11 -3.47 18.13 -8.80
N ALA A 12 -2.96 19.13 -9.54
CA ALA A 12 -1.53 19.32 -9.78
C ALA A 12 -0.70 19.56 -8.49
N ASN A 13 -1.35 20.02 -7.42
CA ASN A 13 -0.72 20.22 -6.11
C ASN A 13 -0.78 18.98 -5.24
N GLY A 14 -1.41 17.90 -5.71
CA GLY A 14 -1.59 16.67 -4.95
C GLY A 14 -2.82 16.67 -4.04
N LEU A 15 -3.78 17.58 -4.26
CA LEU A 15 -4.97 17.72 -3.42
C LEU A 15 -6.18 16.95 -3.98
N PHE A 16 -6.84 16.19 -3.13
CA PHE A 16 -8.16 15.61 -3.33
C PHE A 16 -9.19 16.51 -2.64
N GLY A 17 -9.74 17.46 -3.38
CA GLY A 17 -10.54 18.53 -2.77
C GLY A 17 -9.67 19.36 -1.83
N SER A 18 -9.98 19.37 -0.54
CA SER A 18 -9.21 20.08 0.49
C SER A 18 -8.12 19.25 1.19
N PHE A 19 -7.96 17.97 0.84
CA PHE A 19 -7.07 17.04 1.55
C PHE A 19 -5.88 16.61 0.68
N GLY A 20 -4.74 16.28 1.30
CA GLY A 20 -3.55 15.80 0.57
C GLY A 20 -2.45 16.86 0.50
N GLY A 21 -1.87 17.07 -0.67
CA GLY A 21 -0.82 18.07 -0.89
C GLY A 21 0.59 17.55 -0.59
N ARG A 22 1.56 18.47 -0.52
CA ARG A 22 2.99 18.19 -0.26
C ARG A 22 3.49 18.97 0.96
N TYR A 23 3.01 18.60 2.13
CA TYR A 23 3.42 19.23 3.40
C TYR A 23 4.66 18.53 3.98
N VAL A 24 5.83 18.81 3.39
CA VAL A 24 7.13 18.29 3.84
C VAL A 24 8.15 19.42 3.98
N ALA A 25 9.28 19.13 4.64
CA ALA A 25 10.41 20.05 4.66
C ALA A 25 10.92 20.31 3.23
N GLU A 26 11.38 21.53 2.97
CA GLU A 26 11.88 21.94 1.65
C GLU A 26 12.99 21.02 1.12
N THR A 27 13.82 20.49 2.02
CA THR A 27 14.88 19.53 1.68
C THR A 27 14.37 18.22 1.08
N LEU A 28 13.11 17.84 1.33
CA LEU A 28 12.48 16.65 0.76
C LEU A 28 11.73 16.92 -0.54
N MET A 29 11.46 18.19 -0.87
CA MET A 29 10.67 18.54 -2.07
C MET A 29 11.27 17.99 -3.37
N PRO A 30 12.59 18.10 -3.63
CA PRO A 30 13.18 17.52 -4.84
C PRO A 30 12.93 16.01 -4.97
N LEU A 31 13.09 15.26 -3.87
CA LEU A 31 12.87 13.81 -3.86
C LEU A 31 11.42 13.43 -4.13
N VAL A 32 10.48 14.16 -3.52
CA VAL A 32 9.05 13.94 -3.73
C VAL A 32 8.64 14.27 -5.17
N LEU A 33 9.21 15.32 -5.77
CA LEU A 33 8.97 15.68 -7.16
C LEU A 33 9.59 14.66 -8.13
N ASP A 34 10.79 14.17 -7.85
CA ASP A 34 11.43 13.11 -8.64
C ASP A 34 10.62 11.82 -8.61
N LEU A 35 10.15 11.42 -7.42
CA LEU A 35 9.25 10.28 -7.28
C LEU A 35 7.95 10.49 -8.06
N ALA A 36 7.36 11.69 -8.02
CA ALA A 36 6.14 11.97 -8.77
C ALA A 36 6.35 11.86 -10.29
N ARG A 37 7.48 12.39 -10.80
CA ARG A 37 7.82 12.29 -12.22
C ARG A 37 8.04 10.85 -12.64
N GLU A 38 8.82 10.07 -11.88
CA GLU A 38 9.07 8.67 -12.20
C GLU A 38 7.80 7.83 -12.11
N TYR A 39 6.96 8.08 -11.11
CA TYR A 39 5.68 7.40 -10.95
C TYR A 39 4.75 7.62 -12.15
N GLU A 40 4.60 8.85 -12.63
CA GLU A 40 3.78 9.13 -13.82
C GLU A 40 4.39 8.52 -15.09
N ALA A 41 5.72 8.52 -15.22
CA ALA A 41 6.40 7.86 -16.33
C ALA A 41 6.18 6.33 -16.31
N ALA A 42 6.31 5.71 -15.13
CA ALA A 42 6.12 4.28 -14.95
C ALA A 42 4.67 3.83 -15.22
N LYS A 43 3.68 4.66 -14.86
CA LYS A 43 2.26 4.38 -15.17
C LYS A 43 1.97 4.32 -16.67
N ALA A 44 2.69 5.10 -17.47
CA ALA A 44 2.54 5.12 -18.92
C ALA A 44 3.44 4.10 -19.64
N ASP A 45 4.35 3.43 -18.93
CA ASP A 45 5.33 2.50 -19.50
C ASP A 45 4.80 1.06 -19.52
N PRO A 46 4.52 0.46 -20.70
CA PRO A 46 4.04 -0.92 -20.79
C PRO A 46 4.99 -1.94 -20.17
N LYS A 47 6.31 -1.69 -20.19
CA LYS A 47 7.29 -2.62 -19.61
C LYS A 47 7.21 -2.64 -18.08
N PHE A 48 6.96 -1.48 -17.46
CA PHE A 48 6.73 -1.42 -16.02
C PHE A 48 5.45 -2.16 -15.63
N LEU A 49 4.38 -1.96 -16.40
CA LEU A 49 3.10 -2.64 -16.17
C LEU A 49 3.22 -4.16 -16.35
N GLU A 50 3.98 -4.62 -17.35
CA GLU A 50 4.28 -6.04 -17.56
C GLU A 50 5.09 -6.64 -16.41
N GLU A 51 6.15 -5.95 -15.95
CA GLU A 51 6.95 -6.39 -14.80
C GLU A 51 6.11 -6.42 -13.51
N LEU A 52 5.27 -5.41 -13.27
CA LEU A 52 4.35 -5.37 -12.14
C LEU A 52 3.36 -6.54 -12.19
N ALA A 53 2.75 -6.78 -13.35
CA ALA A 53 1.80 -7.89 -13.55
C ALA A 53 2.47 -9.26 -13.36
N TYR A 54 3.71 -9.41 -13.82
CA TYR A 54 4.52 -10.60 -13.58
C TYR A 54 4.69 -10.87 -12.08
N PHE A 55 5.12 -9.88 -11.29
CA PHE A 55 5.27 -10.07 -9.84
C PHE A 55 3.94 -10.28 -9.12
N GLN A 56 2.87 -9.60 -9.55
CA GLN A 56 1.53 -9.83 -9.02
C GLN A 56 1.10 -11.29 -9.21
N ARG A 57 1.28 -11.85 -10.40
CA ARG A 57 0.89 -13.22 -10.71
C ARG A 57 1.81 -14.25 -10.05
N ASP A 58 3.11 -14.18 -10.32
CA ASP A 58 4.04 -15.29 -10.07
C ASP A 58 4.74 -15.22 -8.72
N TYR A 59 4.80 -14.03 -8.10
CA TYR A 59 5.47 -13.83 -6.81
C TYR A 59 4.48 -13.59 -5.67
N ILE A 60 3.45 -12.77 -5.89
CA ILE A 60 2.41 -12.50 -4.90
C ILE A 60 1.37 -13.63 -4.86
N GLY A 61 1.01 -14.20 -6.03
CA GLY A 61 0.01 -15.26 -6.16
C GLY A 61 -1.39 -14.76 -6.56
N ARG A 62 -1.48 -13.61 -7.25
CA ARG A 62 -2.75 -13.04 -7.69
C ARG A 62 -3.30 -13.75 -8.94
N PRO A 63 -4.64 -13.75 -9.16
CA PRO A 63 -5.68 -13.09 -8.36
C PRO A 63 -6.06 -13.85 -7.09
N ASN A 64 -6.40 -13.12 -6.03
CA ASN A 64 -6.91 -13.75 -4.81
C ASN A 64 -8.39 -14.13 -4.97
N PRO A 65 -8.84 -15.27 -4.41
CA PRO A 65 -10.24 -15.66 -4.45
C PRO A 65 -11.20 -14.64 -3.84
N LEU A 66 -12.43 -14.62 -4.35
CA LEU A 66 -13.59 -14.04 -3.69
C LEU A 66 -14.44 -15.18 -3.11
N TYR A 67 -14.39 -15.34 -1.79
CA TYR A 67 -14.98 -16.48 -1.09
C TYR A 67 -16.38 -16.15 -0.58
N PHE A 68 -17.39 -16.95 -0.94
CA PHE A 68 -18.74 -16.85 -0.37
C PHE A 68 -18.74 -17.46 1.03
N ALA A 69 -19.17 -16.68 2.04
CA ALA A 69 -19.21 -17.11 3.42
C ALA A 69 -20.61 -17.60 3.80
N GLU A 70 -20.89 -18.88 3.50
CA GLU A 70 -22.23 -19.46 3.65
C GLU A 70 -22.74 -19.42 5.10
N ARG A 71 -21.90 -19.77 6.08
CA ARG A 71 -22.27 -19.79 7.50
C ARG A 71 -22.59 -18.40 8.06
N LEU A 72 -21.88 -17.37 7.59
CA LEU A 72 -22.15 -15.99 8.01
C LEU A 72 -23.44 -15.47 7.37
N THR A 73 -23.66 -15.84 6.11
CA THR A 73 -24.90 -15.53 5.36
C THR A 73 -26.11 -16.13 6.07
N GLU A 74 -26.04 -17.39 6.49
CA GLU A 74 -27.08 -18.06 7.28
C GLU A 74 -27.30 -17.37 8.64
N HIS A 75 -26.21 -17.05 9.36
CA HIS A 75 -26.29 -16.40 10.65
C HIS A 75 -26.95 -15.01 10.60
N CYS A 76 -26.73 -14.26 9.52
CA CYS A 76 -27.27 -12.91 9.33
C CYS A 76 -28.63 -12.87 8.61
N GLY A 77 -29.30 -14.01 8.44
CA GLY A 77 -30.67 -14.05 7.89
C GLY A 77 -30.78 -13.86 6.38
N GLY A 78 -29.71 -14.15 5.62
CA GLY A 78 -29.76 -14.27 4.16
C GLY A 78 -28.99 -13.21 3.36
N ALA A 79 -28.43 -12.19 4.01
CA ALA A 79 -27.51 -11.27 3.35
C ALA A 79 -26.23 -12.02 2.93
N LYS A 80 -25.90 -12.02 1.63
CA LYS A 80 -24.72 -12.75 1.12
C LYS A 80 -23.43 -12.03 1.48
N PHE A 81 -22.54 -12.72 2.20
CA PHE A 81 -21.21 -12.20 2.52
C PHE A 81 -20.14 -12.81 1.61
N PHE A 82 -19.28 -11.96 1.06
CA PHE A 82 -18.10 -12.37 0.31
C PHE A 82 -16.83 -11.81 0.96
N PHE A 83 -15.81 -12.65 1.10
CA PHE A 83 -14.49 -12.25 1.56
C PHE A 83 -13.52 -12.17 0.40
N LYS A 84 -12.98 -10.97 0.15
CA LYS A 84 -11.85 -10.79 -0.76
C LYS A 84 -10.56 -11.21 -0.03
N ARG A 85 -10.00 -12.36 -0.43
CA ARG A 85 -9.02 -13.12 0.37
C ARG A 85 -7.58 -12.59 0.29
N GLU A 86 -7.36 -11.31 0.61
CA GLU A 86 -6.03 -10.67 0.56
C GLU A 86 -5.03 -11.21 1.60
N GLU A 87 -5.48 -11.97 2.58
CA GLU A 87 -4.60 -12.67 3.53
C GLU A 87 -3.89 -13.89 2.91
N LEU A 88 -4.31 -14.33 1.71
CA LEU A 88 -3.63 -15.37 0.94
C LEU A 88 -2.46 -14.87 0.10
N ASN A 89 -2.28 -13.55 -0.01
CA ASN A 89 -1.11 -12.98 -0.65
C ASN A 89 0.18 -13.54 -0.04
N HIS A 90 1.24 -13.66 -0.84
CA HIS A 90 2.59 -13.80 -0.28
C HIS A 90 2.82 -12.70 0.78
N THR A 91 3.46 -13.06 1.90
CA THR A 91 3.58 -12.26 3.15
C THR A 91 2.32 -12.15 4.03
N GLY A 92 1.15 -12.59 3.56
CA GLY A 92 -0.07 -12.73 4.37
C GLY A 92 -0.97 -11.49 4.50
N ALA A 93 -0.76 -10.45 3.67
CA ALA A 93 -1.60 -9.26 3.64
C ALA A 93 -1.50 -8.49 2.32
N HIS A 94 -2.42 -7.54 2.11
CA HIS A 94 -2.45 -6.64 0.95
C HIS A 94 -1.20 -5.74 0.81
N LYS A 95 -0.37 -5.61 1.85
CA LYS A 95 0.78 -4.69 1.83
C LYS A 95 1.81 -5.01 0.74
N VAL A 96 1.95 -6.28 0.36
CA VAL A 96 2.90 -6.70 -0.69
C VAL A 96 2.60 -6.09 -2.06
N ASN A 97 1.32 -5.84 -2.38
CA ASN A 97 0.91 -5.20 -3.64
C ASN A 97 1.63 -3.84 -3.81
N ASN A 98 1.57 -3.02 -2.76
CA ASN A 98 2.21 -1.72 -2.69
C ASN A 98 3.74 -1.83 -2.66
N CYS A 99 4.28 -2.78 -1.90
CA CYS A 99 5.74 -2.93 -1.76
C CYS A 99 6.42 -3.31 -3.07
N ILE A 100 5.79 -4.19 -3.86
CA ILE A 100 6.28 -4.54 -5.20
C ILE A 100 6.24 -3.32 -6.12
N GLY A 101 5.12 -2.58 -6.17
CA GLY A 101 5.04 -1.38 -7.01
C GLY A 101 6.12 -0.36 -6.68
N GLN A 102 6.32 -0.06 -5.39
CA GLN A 102 7.31 0.91 -4.95
C GLN A 102 8.77 0.44 -5.11
N VAL A 103 9.10 -0.83 -4.89
CA VAL A 103 10.49 -1.30 -5.10
C VAL A 103 10.85 -1.31 -6.58
N LEU A 104 9.90 -1.55 -7.48
CA LEU A 104 10.13 -1.41 -8.92
C LEU A 104 10.41 0.05 -9.30
N LEU A 105 9.72 1.02 -8.70
CA LEU A 105 10.05 2.44 -8.85
C LEU A 105 11.44 2.76 -8.29
N ALA A 106 11.78 2.25 -7.10
CA ALA A 106 13.09 2.44 -6.49
C ALA A 106 14.22 1.97 -7.43
N LYS A 107 14.05 0.80 -8.07
CA LYS A 107 15.00 0.29 -9.07
C LYS A 107 15.13 1.22 -10.27
N ARG A 108 14.01 1.72 -10.81
CA ARG A 108 14.02 2.65 -11.96
C ARG A 108 14.71 3.97 -11.63
N MET A 109 14.53 4.45 -10.41
CA MET A 109 15.22 5.63 -9.87
C MET A 109 16.68 5.36 -9.48
N GLY A 110 17.20 4.15 -9.68
CA GLY A 110 18.58 3.78 -9.34
C GLY A 110 18.89 3.77 -7.84
N LYS A 111 17.86 3.70 -6.98
CA LYS A 111 18.02 3.68 -5.52
C LYS A 111 18.55 2.33 -5.06
N LYS A 112 19.46 2.37 -4.10
CA LYS A 112 20.25 1.21 -3.64
C LYS A 112 19.88 0.77 -2.23
N ARG A 113 19.10 1.55 -1.51
CA ARG A 113 18.68 1.28 -0.13
C ARG A 113 17.20 1.56 0.05
N LEU A 114 16.52 0.73 0.83
CA LEU A 114 15.13 0.92 1.20
C LEU A 114 15.02 1.28 2.68
N ILE A 115 14.15 2.23 2.98
CA ILE A 115 13.68 2.48 4.35
C ILE A 115 12.16 2.41 4.39
N ALA A 116 11.60 1.98 5.53
CA ALA A 116 10.17 2.01 5.77
C ALA A 116 9.85 2.12 7.26
N GLU A 117 8.62 2.52 7.56
CA GLU A 117 8.04 2.59 8.88
C GLU A 117 7.06 1.42 9.12
N THR A 118 6.95 0.90 10.34
CA THR A 118 5.91 -0.10 10.64
C THR A 118 5.40 0.00 12.07
N GLY A 119 4.11 -0.29 12.25
CA GLY A 119 3.46 -0.43 13.55
C GLY A 119 3.22 -1.92 13.83
N ALA A 120 2.10 -2.46 13.34
CA ALA A 120 1.77 -3.89 13.50
C ALA A 120 2.78 -4.88 12.87
N GLY A 121 3.75 -4.41 12.08
CA GLY A 121 4.82 -5.24 11.52
C GLY A 121 4.59 -5.70 10.08
N MET A 122 3.35 -5.83 9.61
CA MET A 122 3.06 -6.38 8.27
C MET A 122 3.67 -5.57 7.11
N HIS A 123 3.74 -4.23 7.23
CA HIS A 123 4.41 -3.41 6.21
C HIS A 123 5.92 -3.63 6.20
N GLY A 124 6.54 -3.68 7.38
CA GLY A 124 7.96 -3.98 7.51
C GLY A 124 8.31 -5.38 7.00
N VAL A 125 7.49 -6.40 7.27
CA VAL A 125 7.68 -7.75 6.71
C VAL A 125 7.59 -7.74 5.19
N ALA A 126 6.58 -7.07 4.61
CA ALA A 126 6.45 -6.95 3.16
C ALA A 126 7.62 -6.19 2.51
N THR A 127 8.07 -5.10 3.14
CA THR A 127 9.23 -4.32 2.69
C THR A 127 10.52 -5.14 2.74
N ALA A 128 10.79 -5.82 3.87
CA ALA A 128 11.95 -6.69 4.02
C ALA A 128 11.93 -7.85 3.00
N THR A 129 10.75 -8.39 2.72
CA THR A 129 10.58 -9.48 1.73
C THR A 129 10.97 -9.01 0.33
N VAL A 130 10.45 -7.86 -0.11
CA VAL A 130 10.82 -7.34 -1.44
C VAL A 130 12.27 -6.87 -1.49
N ALA A 131 12.80 -6.29 -0.41
CA ALA A 131 14.20 -5.91 -0.33
C ALA A 131 15.13 -7.11 -0.51
N ALA A 132 14.87 -8.21 0.20
CA ALA A 132 15.60 -9.47 0.07
C ALA A 132 15.51 -10.02 -1.36
N ARG A 133 14.32 -9.98 -1.97
CA ARG A 133 14.10 -10.45 -3.36
C ARG A 133 14.91 -9.66 -4.39
N PHE A 134 15.10 -8.36 -4.19
CA PHE A 134 15.82 -7.47 -5.10
C PHE A 134 17.26 -7.18 -4.69
N GLY A 135 17.74 -7.79 -3.60
CA GLY A 135 19.11 -7.63 -3.12
C GLY A 135 19.42 -6.22 -2.60
N LEU A 136 18.43 -5.54 -2.02
CA LEU A 136 18.56 -4.18 -1.48
C LEU A 136 18.69 -4.22 0.05
N PRO A 137 19.66 -3.51 0.65
CA PRO A 137 19.65 -3.20 2.07
C PRO A 137 18.34 -2.55 2.50
N CYS A 138 17.81 -2.98 3.63
CA CYS A 138 16.52 -2.54 4.15
C CYS A 138 16.63 -2.18 5.62
N VAL A 139 16.17 -0.96 5.96
CA VAL A 139 16.08 -0.49 7.35
C VAL A 139 14.61 -0.20 7.68
N ILE A 140 14.11 -0.81 8.75
CA ILE A 140 12.73 -0.67 9.21
C ILE A 140 12.71 0.09 10.54
N TYR A 141 12.01 1.23 10.55
CA TYR A 141 11.73 2.00 11.76
C TYR A 141 10.47 1.47 12.41
N MET A 142 10.56 1.11 13.69
CA MET A 142 9.44 0.54 14.43
C MET A 142 9.45 1.06 15.86
N GLY A 143 8.28 1.48 16.36
CA GLY A 143 8.14 1.95 17.73
C GLY A 143 8.57 0.88 18.74
N ALA A 144 9.31 1.26 19.78
CA ALA A 144 9.85 0.30 20.76
C ALA A 144 8.74 -0.55 21.42
N THR A 145 7.60 0.07 21.74
CA THR A 145 6.43 -0.63 22.29
C THR A 145 5.81 -1.60 21.27
N ASP A 146 5.82 -1.27 19.98
CA ASP A 146 5.32 -2.16 18.93
C ASP A 146 6.26 -3.34 18.70
N ILE A 147 7.58 -3.14 18.84
CA ILE A 147 8.57 -4.23 18.79
C ILE A 147 8.26 -5.29 19.85
N GLU A 148 8.05 -4.88 21.10
CA GLU A 148 7.70 -5.78 22.21
C GLU A 148 6.41 -6.56 21.93
N ARG A 149 5.39 -5.90 21.37
CA ARG A 149 4.09 -6.51 21.08
C ARG A 149 4.09 -7.42 19.86
N GLN A 150 4.95 -7.15 18.87
CA GLN A 150 4.92 -7.78 17.54
C GLN A 150 6.18 -8.64 17.26
N GLN A 151 6.67 -9.35 18.28
CA GLN A 151 7.90 -10.16 18.21
C GLN A 151 7.94 -11.12 17.01
N ALA A 152 6.82 -11.74 16.65
CA ALA A 152 6.75 -12.64 15.50
C ALA A 152 7.10 -11.93 14.17
N ASN A 153 6.62 -10.70 13.97
CA ASN A 153 6.92 -9.93 12.77
C ASN A 153 8.33 -9.34 12.82
N VAL A 154 8.81 -8.92 13.99
CA VAL A 154 10.21 -8.50 14.21
C VAL A 154 11.17 -9.62 13.83
N PHE A 155 10.90 -10.84 14.28
CA PHE A 155 11.72 -12.01 13.95
C PHE A 155 11.72 -12.31 12.45
N ARG A 156 10.56 -12.26 11.79
CA ARG A 156 10.45 -12.43 10.32
C ARG A 156 11.28 -11.39 9.56
N MET A 157 11.21 -10.12 9.96
CA MET A 157 12.00 -9.05 9.33
C MET A 157 13.51 -9.31 9.46
N LYS A 158 13.98 -9.76 10.64
CA LYS A 158 15.39 -10.14 10.85
C LYS A 158 15.81 -11.34 10.00
N LEU A 159 14.97 -12.37 9.89
CA LEU A 159 15.24 -13.52 9.03
C LEU A 159 15.37 -13.14 7.55
N LEU A 160 14.64 -12.10 7.12
CA LEU A 160 14.72 -11.54 5.77
C LEU A 160 15.92 -10.59 5.59
N GLY A 161 16.76 -10.40 6.62
CA GLY A 161 17.97 -9.59 6.56
C GLY A 161 17.74 -8.08 6.73
N ALA A 162 16.55 -7.65 7.15
CA ALA A 162 16.30 -6.24 7.43
C ALA A 162 16.89 -5.81 8.78
N GLU A 163 17.49 -4.61 8.79
CA GLU A 163 17.84 -3.91 10.02
C GLU A 163 16.57 -3.32 10.63
N ILE A 164 16.43 -3.42 11.96
CA ILE A 164 15.27 -2.87 12.67
C ILE A 164 15.78 -1.81 13.64
N VAL A 165 15.34 -0.56 13.45
CA VAL A 165 15.70 0.57 14.29
C VAL A 165 14.54 0.85 15.26
N PRO A 166 14.74 0.61 16.57
CA PRO A 166 13.72 0.91 17.57
C PRO A 166 13.56 2.41 17.76
N VAL A 167 12.34 2.92 17.63
CA VAL A 167 12.02 4.33 17.88
C VAL A 167 11.49 4.48 19.30
N THR A 168 12.29 5.15 20.13
CA THR A 168 11.99 5.45 21.54
C THR A 168 11.54 6.89 21.77
N ALA A 169 11.67 7.76 20.76
CA ALA A 169 11.20 9.13 20.81
C ALA A 169 9.66 9.21 20.83
N GLY A 170 9.11 10.22 21.49
CA GLY A 170 7.68 10.46 21.53
C GLY A 170 6.92 9.38 22.32
N THR A 171 5.83 8.87 21.75
CA THR A 171 5.02 7.79 22.36
C THR A 171 5.49 6.41 21.92
N GLY A 172 6.52 6.31 21.08
CA GLY A 172 7.04 5.04 20.57
C GLY A 172 6.05 4.32 19.66
N THR A 173 5.32 5.07 18.83
CA THR A 173 4.25 4.54 17.94
C THR A 173 4.58 4.73 16.45
N LEU A 174 3.69 4.27 15.55
CA LEU A 174 3.82 4.43 14.09
C LEU A 174 4.12 5.88 13.64
N LYS A 175 3.53 6.88 14.30
CA LYS A 175 3.78 8.30 13.97
C LYS A 175 5.25 8.67 14.22
N ASP A 176 5.82 8.22 15.32
CA ASP A 176 7.22 8.50 15.67
C ASP A 176 8.16 7.76 14.71
N ALA A 177 7.82 6.50 14.37
CA ALA A 177 8.55 5.73 13.37
C ALA A 177 8.59 6.42 11.99
N MET A 178 7.47 7.01 11.56
CA MET A 178 7.40 7.78 10.31
C MET A 178 8.31 9.01 10.35
N ASN A 179 8.37 9.72 11.49
CA ASN A 179 9.23 10.89 11.63
C ASN A 179 10.72 10.52 11.54
N GLU A 180 11.13 9.42 12.17
CA GLU A 180 12.51 8.93 12.10
C GLU A 180 12.88 8.43 10.69
N ALA A 181 11.96 7.73 10.01
CA ALA A 181 12.15 7.35 8.61
C ALA A 181 12.34 8.58 7.70
N LEU A 182 11.54 9.64 7.90
CA LEU A 182 11.71 10.89 7.15
C LEU A 182 13.06 11.56 7.44
N ARG A 183 13.53 11.56 8.70
CA ARG A 183 14.84 12.11 9.08
C ARG A 183 16.01 11.35 8.44
N ASP A 184 15.95 10.02 8.43
CA ASP A 184 16.92 9.20 7.69
C ASP A 184 16.89 9.57 6.21
N TRP A 185 15.69 9.70 5.63
CA TRP A 185 15.57 10.02 4.23
C TRP A 185 16.23 11.35 3.87
N VAL A 186 16.06 12.39 4.70
CA VAL A 186 16.75 13.69 4.52
C VAL A 186 18.28 13.55 4.59
N THR A 187 18.78 12.58 5.36
CA THR A 187 20.22 12.38 5.55
C THR A 187 20.83 11.56 4.41
N ASN A 188 20.05 10.65 3.81
CA ASN A 188 20.51 9.67 2.81
C ASN A 188 19.77 9.83 1.45
N VAL A 189 19.51 11.07 1.03
CA VAL A 189 18.63 11.38 -0.11
C VAL A 189 19.04 10.74 -1.45
N GLU A 190 20.34 10.59 -1.68
CA GLU A 190 20.88 10.19 -2.98
C GLU A 190 20.60 8.72 -3.31
N ASP A 191 20.80 7.82 -2.35
CA ASP A 191 20.77 6.37 -2.56
C ASP A 191 19.52 5.68 -1.99
N THR A 192 18.76 6.37 -1.14
CA THR A 192 17.67 5.78 -0.36
C THR A 192 16.29 6.08 -0.95
N PHE A 193 15.45 5.05 -1.02
CA PHE A 193 14.03 5.15 -1.33
C PHE A 193 13.19 4.90 -0.06
N TYR A 194 12.29 5.83 0.26
CA TYR A 194 11.34 5.65 1.34
C TYR A 194 10.07 4.94 0.85
N LEU A 195 9.86 3.71 1.32
CA LEU A 195 8.75 2.85 0.95
C LEU A 195 7.61 2.99 1.96
N ILE A 196 6.69 3.91 1.70
CA ILE A 196 5.58 4.21 2.62
C ILE A 196 4.54 3.07 2.67
N GLY A 197 3.95 2.84 3.84
CA GLY A 197 3.06 1.68 4.06
C GLY A 197 1.57 1.87 3.86
N THR A 198 1.10 3.07 3.52
CA THR A 198 -0.34 3.36 3.44
C THR A 198 -0.67 4.55 2.54
N VAL A 199 -1.96 4.78 2.25
CA VAL A 199 -2.48 5.91 1.46
C VAL A 199 -2.46 7.19 2.31
N ALA A 200 -1.25 7.63 2.65
CA ALA A 200 -0.98 8.83 3.42
C ALA A 200 0.36 9.44 2.97
N GLY A 201 0.82 10.47 3.67
CA GLY A 201 2.05 11.19 3.33
C GLY A 201 1.86 12.21 2.21
N PRO A 202 2.95 12.86 1.76
CA PRO A 202 2.89 13.85 0.70
C PRO A 202 2.59 13.19 -0.64
N HIS A 203 1.89 13.90 -1.52
CA HIS A 203 1.77 13.49 -2.91
C HIS A 203 3.18 13.30 -3.53
N PRO A 204 3.48 12.16 -4.20
CA PRO A 204 2.54 11.28 -4.88
C PRO A 204 2.06 10.06 -4.08
N TYR A 205 2.52 9.86 -2.84
CA TYR A 205 2.29 8.63 -2.09
C TYR A 205 0.82 8.21 -1.97
N PRO A 206 -0.15 9.08 -1.63
CA PRO A 206 -1.55 8.67 -1.57
C PRO A 206 -2.09 8.10 -2.89
N ALA A 207 -1.80 8.76 -4.02
CA ALA A 207 -2.22 8.29 -5.34
C ALA A 207 -1.50 7.00 -5.74
N MET A 208 -0.18 6.96 -5.52
CA MET A 208 0.67 5.82 -5.85
C MET A 208 0.28 4.55 -5.10
N VAL A 209 0.14 4.64 -3.77
CA VAL A 209 -0.22 3.49 -2.93
C VAL A 209 -1.63 2.99 -3.29
N ARG A 210 -2.57 3.90 -3.56
CA ARG A 210 -3.92 3.54 -4.04
C ARG A 210 -3.83 2.80 -5.37
N ASP A 211 -3.10 3.31 -6.35
CA ASP A 211 -3.03 2.71 -7.69
C ASP A 211 -2.43 1.29 -7.62
N PHE A 212 -1.39 1.07 -6.80
CA PHE A 212 -0.84 -0.27 -6.57
C PHE A 212 -1.77 -1.22 -5.79
N GLN A 213 -2.70 -0.68 -4.99
CA GLN A 213 -3.72 -1.47 -4.28
C GLN A 213 -5.01 -1.66 -5.09
N SER A 214 -5.23 -0.90 -6.18
CA SER A 214 -6.46 -0.94 -7.00
C SER A 214 -6.76 -2.32 -7.59
N ILE A 215 -5.75 -3.19 -7.69
CA ILE A 215 -5.91 -4.58 -8.14
C ILE A 215 -6.92 -5.35 -7.28
N ILE A 216 -7.09 -4.99 -6.00
CA ILE A 216 -8.09 -5.59 -5.10
C ILE A 216 -9.50 -5.34 -5.63
N GLY A 217 -9.83 -4.08 -5.92
CA GLY A 217 -11.13 -3.68 -6.48
C GLY A 217 -11.35 -4.27 -7.87
N LYS A 218 -10.32 -4.27 -8.73
CA LYS A 218 -10.42 -4.77 -10.12
C LYS A 218 -10.80 -6.25 -10.15
N GLU A 219 -10.10 -7.06 -9.38
CA GLU A 219 -10.41 -8.48 -9.25
C GLU A 219 -11.78 -8.69 -8.59
N THR A 220 -12.12 -7.92 -7.55
CA THR A 220 -13.42 -8.05 -6.87
C THR A 220 -14.58 -7.78 -7.82
N ARG A 221 -14.50 -6.72 -8.63
CA ARG A 221 -15.51 -6.39 -9.65
C ARG A 221 -15.67 -7.53 -10.65
N ALA A 222 -14.57 -8.03 -11.21
CA ALA A 222 -14.61 -9.13 -12.17
C ALA A 222 -15.21 -10.41 -11.55
N GLN A 223 -14.80 -10.75 -10.33
CA GLN A 223 -15.25 -11.94 -9.62
C GLN A 223 -16.73 -11.88 -9.20
N LEU A 224 -17.24 -10.71 -8.81
CA LEU A 224 -18.66 -10.53 -8.52
C LEU A 224 -19.51 -10.63 -9.78
N GLN A 225 -19.05 -10.05 -10.89
CA GLN A 225 -19.72 -10.19 -12.17
C GLN A 225 -19.82 -11.66 -12.60
N GLU A 226 -18.77 -12.44 -12.39
CA GLU A 226 -18.75 -13.88 -12.69
C GLU A 226 -19.68 -14.69 -11.77
N LYS A 227 -19.67 -14.42 -10.46
CA LYS A 227 -20.37 -15.22 -9.45
C LYS A 227 -21.84 -14.87 -9.28
N GLU A 228 -22.17 -13.58 -9.36
CA GLU A 228 -23.49 -13.04 -9.02
C GLU A 228 -24.14 -12.28 -10.18
N GLY A 229 -23.41 -12.03 -11.28
CA GLY A 229 -23.94 -11.33 -12.45
C GLY A 229 -24.25 -9.84 -12.20
N ARG A 230 -23.83 -9.30 -11.04
CA ARG A 230 -24.18 -7.95 -10.58
C ARG A 230 -23.07 -7.35 -9.70
N LEU A 231 -23.16 -6.04 -9.47
CA LEU A 231 -22.35 -5.32 -8.49
C LEU A 231 -22.81 -5.61 -7.05
N PRO A 232 -21.95 -5.42 -6.04
CA PRO A 232 -22.33 -5.63 -4.64
C PRO A 232 -23.22 -4.49 -4.15
N ASP A 233 -24.06 -4.78 -3.15
CA ASP A 233 -24.87 -3.75 -2.49
C ASP A 233 -23.99 -2.85 -1.58
N SER A 234 -22.94 -3.42 -0.99
CA SER A 234 -21.99 -2.69 -0.14
C SER A 234 -20.59 -3.29 -0.19
N LEU A 235 -19.58 -2.44 0.00
CA LEU A 235 -18.18 -2.82 0.21
C LEU A 235 -17.75 -2.35 1.60
N VAL A 236 -17.06 -3.22 2.34
CA VAL A 236 -16.61 -2.92 3.70
C VAL A 236 -15.14 -3.27 3.84
N ALA A 237 -14.37 -2.36 4.42
CA ALA A 237 -12.93 -2.52 4.62
C ALA A 237 -12.48 -1.77 5.88
N CYS A 238 -11.42 -2.24 6.53
CA CYS A 238 -10.90 -1.58 7.74
C CYS A 238 -10.05 -0.35 7.38
N VAL A 239 -10.18 0.74 8.14
CA VAL A 239 -9.48 1.99 7.88
C VAL A 239 -8.47 2.28 8.99
N GLY A 240 -7.23 1.86 8.76
CA GLY A 240 -6.06 2.41 9.44
C GLY A 240 -5.61 3.69 8.72
N GLY A 241 -4.54 3.60 7.93
CA GLY A 241 -4.19 4.64 6.96
C GLY A 241 -4.88 4.50 5.59
N GLY A 242 -5.89 3.62 5.46
CA GLY A 242 -6.77 3.54 4.29
C GLY A 242 -6.32 2.73 3.06
N SER A 243 -5.14 2.09 3.04
CA SER A 243 -4.64 1.46 1.80
C SER A 243 -5.43 0.25 1.28
N ASN A 244 -5.91 -0.64 2.15
CA ASN A 244 -6.77 -1.76 1.71
C ASN A 244 -8.14 -1.25 1.25
N ALA A 245 -8.72 -0.33 2.03
CA ALA A 245 -10.02 0.26 1.76
C ALA A 245 -10.02 0.97 0.41
N MET A 246 -9.08 1.89 0.17
CA MET A 246 -8.95 2.56 -1.12
C MET A 246 -8.65 1.58 -2.26
N GLY A 247 -7.86 0.53 -2.04
CA GLY A 247 -7.62 -0.51 -3.03
C GLY A 247 -8.88 -1.26 -3.46
N LEU A 248 -9.79 -1.52 -2.50
CA LEU A 248 -11.08 -2.17 -2.75
C LEU A 248 -12.09 -1.20 -3.38
N PHE A 249 -12.17 0.01 -2.84
CA PHE A 249 -13.21 0.99 -3.14
C PHE A 249 -13.00 1.73 -4.45
N HIS A 250 -11.74 1.94 -4.86
CA HIS A 250 -11.42 2.86 -5.97
C HIS A 250 -12.17 2.54 -7.27
N GLU A 251 -12.27 1.24 -7.60
CA GLU A 251 -12.96 0.80 -8.81
C GLU A 251 -14.47 1.04 -8.77
N PHE A 252 -15.08 1.29 -7.61
CA PHE A 252 -16.52 1.42 -7.42
C PHE A 252 -16.96 2.84 -7.06
N LEU A 253 -16.04 3.82 -7.00
CA LEU A 253 -16.35 5.20 -6.58
C LEU A 253 -17.39 5.91 -7.45
N GLU A 254 -17.50 5.53 -8.73
CA GLU A 254 -18.47 6.10 -9.66
C GLU A 254 -19.77 5.28 -9.75
N GLU A 255 -19.92 4.23 -8.95
CA GLU A 255 -21.11 3.36 -8.95
C GLU A 255 -22.10 3.80 -7.86
N PRO A 256 -23.14 4.59 -8.19
CA PRO A 256 -24.06 5.13 -7.18
C PRO A 256 -24.89 4.07 -6.47
N SER A 257 -24.96 2.85 -7.02
CA SER A 257 -25.66 1.72 -6.41
C SER A 257 -24.85 0.99 -5.35
N VAL A 258 -23.54 1.26 -5.22
CA VAL A 258 -22.65 0.57 -4.29
C VAL A 258 -22.38 1.44 -3.07
N GLN A 259 -22.73 0.95 -1.88
CA GLN A 259 -22.42 1.66 -0.63
C GLN A 259 -20.98 1.36 -0.19
N ILE A 260 -20.21 2.39 0.15
CA ILE A 260 -18.79 2.34 0.53
C ILE A 260 -18.58 3.08 1.85
#